data_AF-A0A397GKW5-F1
#
_entry.id   AF-A0A397GKW5-F1
#
_cell.length_a   1.000
_cell.length_b   1.000
_cell.length_c   1.000
_cell.angle_alpha   90.00
_cell.angle_beta   90.00
_cell.angle_gamma   90.00
#
_symmetry.space_group_name_H-M   'P 1'
#
loop_
_entity.id
_entity.type
_entity.pdbx_description
1 polymer ?
#
loop_
_entity_poly.entity_id
_entity_poly.type
_entity_poly.pdbx_seq_one_letter_code
_entity_poly.pdbx_strand_id
1 'polypeptide(L)'
;MQKLVKDKRIQDAATPALLHPDFHKRNIYVSAEGPTIITGVIDWESTSIEPAFIYANETPDFAALPEGSEGNTFENGQDEYKVPGHKEQEWKDVSICYRTYDVCMNGLAPKLRPARLLDPPLFRVFQYCHTTWRDSATAIRQELIELAARWTELGLQGSCPFSPTEEELKKHARDYEDFETVQKLKLWLRNSLHTNPDGRVPNDVWTAAKDAHRAACDEWIQTARESESRGEGLTVAKADKLWPFDAS
;
A
#
# COMPACT_ATOMS: atom_id res chain seq x y z
N MET A 1 11.14 7.11 18.62
CA MET A 1 12.27 6.37 18.01
C MET A 1 13.20 5.75 19.05
N GLN A 2 14.01 6.50 19.82
CA GLN A 2 15.01 5.90 20.74
C GLN A 2 14.45 4.91 21.78
N LYS A 3 13.23 5.15 22.29
CA LYS A 3 12.56 4.21 23.20
C LYS A 3 12.16 2.89 22.51
N LEU A 4 11.69 2.97 21.27
CA LEU A 4 11.30 1.79 20.47
C LEU A 4 12.50 0.91 20.14
N VAL A 5 13.64 1.51 19.79
CA VAL A 5 14.89 0.75 19.47
C VAL A 5 15.42 -0.05 20.69
N LYS A 6 15.03 0.34 21.90
CA LYS A 6 15.37 -0.39 23.13
C LYS A 6 14.34 -1.47 23.50
N ASP A 7 13.19 -1.54 22.82
CA ASP A 7 12.18 -2.56 23.05
C ASP A 7 12.70 -3.92 22.58
N LYS A 8 12.65 -4.92 23.47
CA LYS A 8 13.21 -6.25 23.20
C LYS A 8 12.51 -6.95 22.03
N ARG A 9 11.20 -6.74 21.85
CA ARG A 9 10.43 -7.32 20.73
C ARG A 9 10.92 -6.77 19.40
N ILE A 10 11.18 -5.46 19.35
CA ILE A 10 11.72 -4.80 18.15
C ILE A 10 13.14 -5.31 17.86
N GLN A 11 13.98 -5.46 18.89
CA GLN A 11 15.34 -6.01 18.72
C GLN A 11 15.32 -7.46 18.22
N ASP A 12 14.43 -8.30 18.74
CA ASP A 12 14.31 -9.70 18.33
C ASP A 12 13.76 -9.82 16.89
N ALA A 13 12.89 -8.89 16.49
CA ALA A 13 12.38 -8.74 15.13
C ALA A 13 13.39 -8.09 14.16
N ALA A 14 14.45 -7.44 14.65
CA ALA A 14 15.44 -6.71 13.86
C ALA A 14 16.56 -7.60 13.30
N THR A 15 16.31 -8.91 13.11
CA THR A 15 17.32 -9.82 12.55
C THR A 15 17.83 -9.24 11.22
N PRO A 16 19.15 -9.06 11.02
CA PRO A 16 19.68 -8.53 9.78
C PRO A 16 19.33 -9.44 8.61
N ALA A 17 18.64 -8.90 7.61
CA ALA A 17 18.23 -9.62 6.41
C ALA A 17 18.74 -8.89 5.17
N LEU A 18 19.34 -9.63 4.23
CA LEU A 18 19.60 -9.12 2.89
C LEU A 18 18.27 -9.13 2.13
N LEU A 19 17.78 -7.95 1.74
CA LEU A 19 16.43 -7.79 1.21
C LEU A 19 16.49 -7.24 -0.20
N HIS A 20 15.71 -7.85 -1.08
CA HIS A 20 15.51 -7.40 -2.45
C HIS A 20 14.31 -6.43 -2.46
N PRO A 21 14.51 -5.11 -2.54
CA PRO A 21 13.43 -4.14 -2.34
C PRO A 21 12.37 -4.16 -3.44
N ASP A 22 12.70 -4.70 -4.62
CA ASP A 22 11.77 -4.81 -5.75
C ASP A 22 11.46 -6.28 -6.11
N PHE A 23 11.12 -7.09 -5.11
CA PHE A 23 10.89 -8.53 -5.30
C PHE A 23 9.52 -8.82 -5.90
N HIS A 24 9.36 -8.54 -7.18
CA HIS A 24 8.12 -8.76 -7.94
C HIS A 24 8.32 -9.70 -9.13
N LYS A 25 7.23 -10.23 -9.70
CA LYS A 25 7.26 -11.27 -10.75
C LYS A 25 8.09 -10.92 -11.99
N ARG A 26 8.22 -9.64 -12.34
CA ARG A 26 9.03 -9.19 -13.49
C ARG A 26 10.55 -9.33 -13.26
N ASN A 27 10.97 -9.51 -12.00
CA ASN A 27 12.38 -9.70 -11.62
C ASN A 27 12.72 -11.19 -11.36
N ILE A 28 11.77 -12.10 -11.62
CA ILE A 28 11.93 -13.55 -11.44
C ILE A 28 11.87 -14.22 -12.82
N TYR A 29 12.96 -14.89 -13.20
CA TYR A 29 13.01 -15.71 -14.40
C TYR A 29 12.72 -17.17 -14.07
N VAL A 30 11.95 -17.81 -14.93
CA VAL A 30 11.61 -19.24 -14.84
C VAL A 30 12.01 -19.97 -16.13
N SER A 31 12.22 -21.29 -16.04
CA SER A 31 12.54 -22.12 -17.20
C SER A 31 11.34 -22.19 -18.16
N ALA A 32 11.62 -22.14 -19.47
CA ALA A 32 10.62 -22.31 -20.52
C ALA A 32 10.09 -23.76 -20.57
N GLU A 33 10.94 -24.72 -20.16
CA GLU A 33 10.65 -26.15 -20.10
C GLU A 33 9.88 -26.53 -18.82
N GLY A 34 9.95 -25.70 -17.78
CA GLY A 34 9.30 -25.93 -16.49
C GLY A 34 9.14 -24.63 -15.67
N PRO A 35 7.94 -23.99 -15.68
CA PRO A 35 7.73 -22.69 -15.02
C PRO A 35 7.78 -22.73 -13.49
N THR A 36 7.91 -23.92 -12.89
CA THR A 36 8.15 -24.08 -11.44
C THR A 36 9.63 -23.96 -11.06
N ILE A 37 10.53 -23.92 -12.04
CA ILE A 37 11.97 -23.84 -11.83
C ILE A 37 12.39 -22.38 -12.03
N ILE A 38 12.77 -21.72 -10.93
CA ILE A 38 13.37 -20.39 -10.96
C ILE A 38 14.79 -20.51 -11.53
N THR A 39 15.08 -19.79 -12.61
CA THR A 39 16.39 -19.78 -13.28
C THR A 39 17.23 -18.56 -12.91
N GLY A 40 16.61 -17.50 -12.40
CA GLY A 40 17.32 -16.31 -11.94
C GLY A 40 16.43 -15.29 -11.25
N VAL A 41 17.05 -14.46 -10.42
CA VAL A 41 16.48 -13.25 -9.84
C VAL A 41 17.42 -12.10 -10.21
N ILE A 42 16.88 -11.04 -10.79
CA ILE A 42 17.64 -9.86 -11.24
C ILE A 42 17.29 -8.63 -10.41
N ASP A 43 17.90 -7.49 -10.72
CA ASP A 43 17.60 -6.18 -10.12
C ASP A 43 18.07 -6.01 -8.65
N TRP A 44 19.27 -6.54 -8.37
CA TRP A 44 19.89 -6.51 -7.04
C TRP A 44 20.54 -5.15 -6.68
N GLU A 45 20.53 -4.15 -7.57
CA GLU A 45 21.29 -2.91 -7.42
C GLU A 45 20.88 -2.04 -6.23
N SER A 46 19.65 -2.19 -5.74
CA SER A 46 19.11 -1.49 -4.58
C SER A 46 19.10 -2.35 -3.30
N THR A 47 19.72 -3.53 -3.32
CA THR A 47 19.72 -4.46 -2.18
C THR A 47 20.51 -3.90 -1.00
N SER A 48 19.93 -3.96 0.19
CA SER A 48 20.60 -3.59 1.45
C SER A 48 20.38 -4.64 2.54
N ILE A 49 21.18 -4.54 3.61
CA ILE A 49 20.95 -5.29 4.84
C ILE A 49 20.12 -4.41 5.77
N GLU A 50 18.87 -4.79 5.98
CA GLU A 50 17.92 -4.06 6.83
C GLU A 50 17.38 -4.95 7.96
N PRO A 51 16.76 -4.38 9.00
CA PRO A 51 15.97 -5.15 9.95
C PRO A 51 14.87 -5.95 9.23
N ALA A 52 14.72 -7.23 9.56
CA ALA A 52 13.74 -8.10 8.90
C ALA A 52 12.31 -7.55 8.87
N PHE A 53 11.87 -6.83 9.91
CA PHE A 53 10.53 -6.24 9.97
C PHE A 53 10.24 -5.17 8.91
N ILE A 54 11.24 -4.66 8.19
CA ILE A 54 11.01 -3.69 7.12
C ILE A 54 10.21 -4.32 5.97
N TYR A 55 10.54 -5.55 5.57
CA TYR A 55 9.91 -6.22 4.43
C TYR A 55 9.20 -7.55 4.77
N ALA A 56 9.39 -8.10 5.98
CA ALA A 56 8.84 -9.42 6.34
C ALA A 56 7.30 -9.49 6.29
N ASN A 57 6.64 -8.34 6.37
CA ASN A 57 5.18 -8.20 6.31
C ASN A 57 4.66 -7.71 4.95
N GLU A 58 5.55 -7.52 3.96
CA GLU A 58 5.14 -7.21 2.60
C GLU A 58 4.76 -8.50 1.84
N THR A 59 3.71 -8.39 1.03
CA THR A 59 3.23 -9.45 0.15
C THR A 59 3.61 -9.11 -1.28
N PRO A 60 4.48 -9.90 -1.94
CA PRO A 60 4.85 -9.70 -3.34
C PRO A 60 3.65 -9.78 -4.30
N ASP A 61 3.76 -9.14 -5.46
CA ASP A 61 2.67 -9.04 -6.44
C ASP A 61 2.17 -10.39 -7.01
N PHE A 62 3.02 -11.42 -7.02
CA PHE A 62 2.65 -12.79 -7.41
C PHE A 62 1.92 -13.57 -6.30
N ALA A 63 1.92 -13.06 -5.07
CA ALA A 63 1.25 -13.63 -3.92
C ALA A 63 0.16 -12.71 -3.35
N ALA A 64 -0.01 -11.51 -3.92
CA ALA A 64 -1.03 -10.56 -3.50
C ALA A 64 -2.41 -11.01 -3.98
N LEU A 65 -3.42 -10.77 -3.15
CA LEU A 65 -4.82 -10.92 -3.57
C LEU A 65 -5.16 -9.81 -4.59
N PRO A 66 -6.18 -10.02 -5.44
CA PRO A 66 -6.67 -8.95 -6.32
C PRO A 66 -7.12 -7.76 -5.46
N GLU A 67 -6.88 -6.55 -5.96
CA GLU A 67 -7.20 -5.31 -5.25
C GLU A 67 -8.71 -5.27 -4.90
N GLY A 68 -9.02 -5.03 -3.62
CA GLY A 68 -10.38 -5.05 -3.07
C GLY A 68 -10.62 -6.08 -1.95
N SER A 69 -9.61 -6.82 -1.50
CA SER A 69 -9.77 -7.93 -0.55
C SER A 69 -9.20 -7.69 0.86
N GLU A 70 -8.40 -6.64 1.09
CA GLU A 70 -7.94 -6.26 2.44
C GLU A 70 -8.53 -4.90 2.84
N GLY A 71 -9.44 -4.91 3.82
CA GLY A 71 -9.60 -3.82 4.79
C GLY A 71 -10.30 -2.52 4.37
N ASN A 72 -10.91 -2.39 3.19
CA ASN A 72 -11.86 -1.30 2.91
C ASN A 72 -13.30 -1.80 3.04
N THR A 73 -13.83 -1.71 4.26
CA THR A 73 -15.25 -1.87 4.53
C THR A 73 -16.01 -0.73 3.87
N PHE A 74 -16.38 -0.85 2.60
CA PHE A 74 -17.42 0.01 2.02
C PHE A 74 -18.33 -0.82 1.12
N GLU A 75 -19.50 -1.13 1.69
CA GLU A 75 -20.73 -1.34 0.96
C GLU A 75 -21.05 -0.08 0.17
N ASN A 76 -21.03 -0.16 -1.17
CA ASN A 76 -22.10 0.28 -2.07
C ASN A 76 -21.63 0.36 -3.52
N GLY A 77 -22.51 -0.07 -4.42
CA GLY A 77 -22.48 0.32 -5.83
C GLY A 77 -22.02 -0.77 -6.77
N GLN A 78 -22.99 -1.52 -7.30
CA GLN A 78 -22.80 -2.52 -8.34
C GLN A 78 -22.34 -1.87 -9.64
N ASP A 79 -21.32 -2.44 -10.27
CA ASP A 79 -21.38 -2.77 -11.70
C ASP A 79 -20.32 -3.85 -12.03
N GLU A 80 -20.67 -5.09 -11.71
CA GLU A 80 -19.95 -6.26 -12.21
C GLU A 80 -20.52 -6.63 -13.59
N TYR A 81 -19.79 -6.33 -14.67
CA TYR A 81 -19.86 -7.20 -15.84
C TYR A 81 -19.27 -8.56 -15.46
N LYS A 82 -20.17 -9.50 -15.12
CA LYS A 82 -19.88 -10.90 -14.80
C LYS A 82 -19.84 -11.72 -16.08
N VAL A 83 -18.65 -12.23 -16.42
CA VAL A 83 -18.53 -13.51 -17.11
C VAL A 83 -18.44 -14.56 -15.98
N PRO A 84 -19.53 -15.28 -15.64
CA PRO A 84 -19.55 -16.17 -14.48
C PRO A 84 -18.80 -17.45 -14.86
N GLY A 85 -17.59 -17.63 -14.32
CA GLY A 85 -16.79 -18.85 -14.51
C GLY A 85 -15.29 -18.61 -14.48
N HIS A 86 -14.78 -17.71 -15.32
CA HIS A 86 -13.34 -17.41 -15.40
C HIS A 86 -12.83 -16.68 -14.15
N LYS A 87 -13.58 -15.67 -13.69
CA LYS A 87 -13.23 -14.88 -12.50
C LYS A 87 -13.19 -15.71 -11.21
N GLU A 88 -14.03 -16.73 -11.08
CA GLU A 88 -14.08 -17.55 -9.87
C GLU A 88 -12.86 -18.47 -9.76
N GLN A 89 -12.44 -19.08 -10.87
CA GLN A 89 -11.26 -19.94 -10.90
C GLN A 89 -9.98 -19.12 -10.69
N GLU A 90 -9.83 -17.99 -11.40
CA GLU A 90 -8.71 -17.07 -11.21
C GLU A 90 -8.63 -16.58 -9.75
N TRP A 91 -9.77 -16.26 -9.13
CA TRP A 91 -9.81 -15.85 -7.73
C TRP A 91 -9.41 -16.99 -6.79
N LYS A 92 -9.86 -18.23 -7.05
CA LYS A 92 -9.42 -19.41 -6.29
C LYS A 92 -7.91 -19.61 -6.40
N ASP A 93 -7.36 -19.49 -7.60
CA ASP A 93 -5.93 -19.68 -7.86
C ASP A 93 -5.09 -18.61 -7.13
N VAL A 94 -5.47 -17.33 -7.23
CA VAL A 94 -4.78 -16.25 -6.50
C VAL A 94 -4.91 -16.42 -4.97
N SER A 95 -6.09 -16.82 -4.48
CA SER A 95 -6.29 -17.11 -3.06
C SER A 95 -5.41 -18.27 -2.57
N ILE A 96 -5.18 -19.30 -3.40
CA ILE A 96 -4.24 -20.38 -3.09
C ILE A 96 -2.81 -19.84 -3.02
N CYS A 97 -2.38 -19.00 -3.97
CA CYS A 97 -1.05 -18.38 -3.94
C CYS A 97 -0.82 -17.55 -2.68
N TYR A 98 -1.75 -16.67 -2.32
CA TYR A 98 -1.68 -15.85 -1.10
C TYR A 98 -1.54 -16.70 0.16
N ARG A 99 -2.44 -17.68 0.34
CA ARG A 99 -2.41 -18.58 1.52
C ARG A 99 -1.14 -19.42 1.57
N THR A 100 -0.69 -19.92 0.42
CA THR A 100 0.54 -20.70 0.32
C THR A 100 1.75 -19.84 0.69
N TYR A 101 1.82 -18.61 0.20
CA TYR A 101 2.88 -17.66 0.56
C TYR A 101 2.89 -17.39 2.07
N ASP A 102 1.74 -17.05 2.67
CA ASP A 102 1.66 -16.78 4.11
C ASP A 102 2.09 -18.00 4.95
N VAL A 103 1.60 -19.20 4.63
CA VAL A 103 1.99 -20.45 5.31
C VAL A 103 3.49 -20.73 5.15
N CYS A 104 4.03 -20.59 3.94
CA CYS A 104 5.45 -20.78 3.67
C CYS A 104 6.31 -19.78 4.43
N MET A 105 5.93 -18.50 4.45
CA MET A 105 6.69 -17.47 5.19
C MET A 105 6.64 -17.71 6.70
N ASN A 106 5.53 -18.21 7.24
CA ASN A 106 5.40 -18.54 8.66
C ASN A 106 6.11 -19.85 9.05
N GLY A 107 6.18 -20.83 8.15
CA GLY A 107 6.69 -22.18 8.43
C GLY A 107 8.14 -22.43 7.97
N LEU A 108 8.53 -21.89 6.81
CA LEU A 108 9.82 -22.16 6.17
C LEU A 108 10.87 -21.07 6.41
N ALA A 109 10.46 -19.89 6.90
CA ALA A 109 11.36 -18.80 7.25
C ALA A 109 11.34 -18.49 8.76
N PRO A 110 11.77 -19.43 9.64
CA PRO A 110 11.71 -19.25 11.09
C PRO A 110 12.49 -18.03 11.59
N LYS A 111 13.52 -17.61 10.86
CA LYS A 111 14.29 -16.38 11.16
C LYS A 111 13.48 -15.09 10.99
N LEU A 112 12.44 -15.10 10.16
CA LEU A 112 11.56 -13.96 9.93
C LEU A 112 10.33 -13.97 10.86
N ARG A 113 10.09 -15.07 11.58
CA ARG A 113 8.92 -15.22 12.45
C ARG A 113 8.79 -14.09 13.49
N PRO A 114 9.84 -13.65 14.21
CA PRO A 114 9.71 -12.54 15.14
C PRO A 114 9.26 -11.23 14.46
N ALA A 115 9.72 -10.98 13.23
CA ALA A 115 9.33 -9.82 12.44
C ALA A 115 7.88 -9.90 11.93
N ARG A 116 7.43 -11.08 11.52
CA ARG A 116 6.03 -11.30 11.08
C ARG A 116 5.01 -11.22 12.21
N LEU A 117 5.41 -11.54 13.44
CA LEU A 117 4.55 -11.50 14.62
C LEU A 117 4.61 -10.17 15.37
N LEU A 118 5.44 -9.22 14.92
CA LEU A 118 5.59 -7.93 15.57
C LEU A 118 4.32 -7.09 15.34
N ASP A 119 3.82 -6.45 16.41
CA ASP A 119 2.63 -5.59 16.34
C ASP A 119 2.88 -4.40 15.38
N PRO A 120 2.01 -4.14 14.37
CA PRO A 120 2.25 -3.14 13.34
C PRO A 120 2.73 -1.76 13.81
N PRO A 121 2.06 -1.07 14.76
CA PRO A 121 2.56 0.20 15.30
C PRO A 121 3.98 0.18 15.90
N LEU A 122 4.53 -0.98 16.26
CA LEU A 122 5.92 -1.08 16.73
C LEU A 122 6.95 -0.96 15.60
N PHE A 123 6.59 -1.30 14.35
CA PHE A 123 7.53 -1.27 13.22
C PHE A 123 7.15 -0.31 12.09
N ARG A 124 5.86 0.00 11.88
CA ARG A 124 5.41 0.85 10.77
C ARG A 124 6.03 2.23 10.77
N VAL A 125 6.25 2.83 11.95
CA VAL A 125 6.97 4.10 12.05
C VAL A 125 8.35 4.02 11.37
N PHE A 126 9.08 2.90 11.52
CA PHE A 126 10.38 2.71 10.85
C PHE A 126 10.25 2.51 9.34
N GLN A 127 9.21 1.81 8.88
CA GLN A 127 8.94 1.64 7.45
C GLN A 127 8.66 2.99 6.78
N TYR A 128 7.70 3.76 7.32
CA TYR A 128 7.29 5.03 6.73
C TYR A 128 8.34 6.14 6.87
N CYS A 129 9.27 6.07 7.84
CA CYS A 129 10.37 7.03 7.95
C CYS A 129 11.24 7.09 6.68
N HIS A 130 11.48 5.96 6.02
CA HIS A 130 12.36 5.87 4.85
C HIS A 130 11.64 6.16 3.54
N THR A 131 10.30 6.11 3.58
CA THR A 131 9.45 6.24 2.41
C THR A 131 8.56 7.48 2.48
N THR A 132 8.75 8.38 3.45
CA THR A 132 7.90 9.58 3.62
C THR A 132 7.84 10.45 2.35
N TRP A 133 8.92 10.49 1.57
CA TRP A 133 8.96 11.19 0.28
C TRP A 133 8.04 10.58 -0.79
N ARG A 134 7.77 9.27 -0.68
CA ARG A 134 6.88 8.48 -1.55
C ARG A 134 5.47 8.40 -0.97
N ASP A 135 5.36 8.12 0.32
CA ASP A 135 4.14 7.72 1.02
C ASP A 135 3.43 8.88 1.74
N SER A 136 4.00 10.09 1.68
CA SER A 136 3.52 11.34 2.32
C SER A 136 3.82 11.46 3.82
N ALA A 137 4.03 12.70 4.27
CA ALA A 137 4.09 13.09 5.68
C ALA A 137 2.80 12.75 6.45
N THR A 138 1.66 12.69 5.75
CA THR A 138 0.37 12.33 6.35
C THR A 138 0.35 10.87 6.82
N ALA A 139 0.92 9.93 6.04
CA ALA A 139 0.95 8.51 6.41
C ALA A 139 1.78 8.26 7.67
N ILE A 140 3.00 8.81 7.74
CA ILE A 140 3.84 8.67 8.94
C ILE A 140 3.20 9.33 10.18
N ARG A 141 2.48 10.45 10.01
CA ARG A 141 1.75 11.09 11.11
C ARG A 141 0.62 10.19 11.62
N GLN A 142 -0.08 9.47 10.74
CA GLN A 142 -1.08 8.47 11.13
C GLN A 142 -0.46 7.37 12.00
N GLU A 143 0.68 6.81 11.58
CA GLU A 143 1.37 5.76 12.34
C GLU A 143 1.84 6.24 13.72
N LEU A 144 2.30 7.49 13.82
CA LEU A 144 2.66 8.10 15.09
C LEU A 144 1.45 8.30 16.01
N ILE A 145 0.29 8.68 15.46
CA ILE A 145 -0.96 8.82 16.20
C ILE A 145 -1.43 7.46 16.71
N GLU A 146 -1.43 6.41 15.88
CA GLU A 146 -1.80 5.06 16.29
C GLU A 146 -0.88 4.52 17.39
N LEU A 147 0.43 4.69 17.22
CA LEU A 147 1.42 4.31 18.23
C LEU A 147 1.20 5.07 19.55
N ALA A 148 0.91 6.37 19.50
CA ALA A 148 0.66 7.16 20.70
C ALA A 148 -0.63 6.73 21.41
N ALA A 149 -1.69 6.44 20.66
CA ALA A 149 -2.97 5.95 21.19
C ALA A 149 -2.81 4.59 21.88
N ARG A 150 -2.00 3.69 21.31
CA ARG A 150 -1.77 2.33 21.82
C ARG A 150 -0.56 2.21 22.75
N TRP A 151 0.10 3.32 23.11
CA TRP A 151 1.38 3.30 23.85
C TRP A 151 1.34 2.47 25.14
N THR A 152 0.32 2.68 25.97
CA THR A 152 0.11 1.96 27.23
C THR A 152 -0.29 0.51 27.01
N GLU A 153 -1.16 0.25 26.04
CA GLU A 153 -1.61 -1.11 25.65
C GLU A 153 -0.43 -1.97 25.18
N LEU A 154 0.48 -1.37 24.40
CA LEU A 154 1.70 -2.01 23.92
C LEU A 154 2.74 -2.23 25.02
N GLY A 155 2.50 -1.76 26.25
CA GLY A 155 3.38 -1.91 27.40
C GLY A 155 4.68 -1.10 27.30
N LEU A 156 4.69 -0.01 26.53
CA LEU A 156 5.88 0.80 26.32
C LEU A 156 6.20 1.66 27.56
N GLN A 157 7.48 1.74 27.93
CA GLN A 157 7.88 2.40 29.19
C GLN A 157 7.84 3.94 29.14
N GLY A 158 7.32 4.52 30.23
CA GLY A 158 7.18 5.96 30.43
C GLY A 158 6.10 6.58 29.54
N SER A 159 6.06 7.91 29.45
CA SER A 159 5.12 8.60 28.57
C SER A 159 5.53 8.50 27.09
N CYS A 160 4.53 8.48 26.22
CA CYS A 160 4.73 8.67 24.79
C CYS A 160 5.36 10.05 24.56
N PRO A 161 6.47 10.16 23.77
CA PRO A 161 7.06 11.45 23.43
C PRO A 161 6.23 12.23 22.41
N PHE A 162 5.33 11.57 21.69
CA PHE A 162 4.42 12.18 20.73
C PHE A 162 3.02 12.29 21.36
N SER A 163 2.61 13.52 21.66
CA SER A 163 1.36 13.83 22.34
C SER A 163 0.65 14.97 21.61
N PRO A 164 -0.02 14.68 20.48
CA PRO A 164 -0.69 15.69 19.69
C PRO A 164 -1.87 16.32 20.46
N THR A 165 -2.15 17.60 20.22
CA THR A 165 -3.34 18.25 20.79
C THR A 165 -4.61 17.82 20.08
N GLU A 166 -5.77 18.10 20.68
CA GLU A 166 -7.07 17.82 20.07
C GLU A 166 -7.25 18.55 18.73
N GLU A 167 -6.76 19.79 18.63
CA GLU A 167 -6.78 20.59 17.40
C GLU A 167 -5.89 19.95 16.32
N GLU A 168 -4.71 19.44 16.71
CA GLU A 168 -3.80 18.74 15.82
C GLU A 168 -4.36 17.42 15.31
N LEU A 169 -5.08 16.68 16.16
CA LEU A 169 -5.78 15.45 15.78
C LEU A 169 -6.93 15.74 14.81
N LYS A 170 -7.75 16.76 15.09
CA LYS A 170 -8.82 17.20 14.17
C LYS A 170 -8.30 17.69 12.83
N LYS A 171 -7.15 18.38 12.83
CA LYS A 171 -6.49 18.77 11.58
C LYS A 171 -6.01 17.53 10.83
N HIS A 172 -5.29 16.64 11.50
CA HIS A 172 -4.79 15.41 10.88
C HIS A 172 -5.90 14.55 10.31
N ALA A 173 -7.04 14.41 11.00
CA ALA A 173 -8.18 13.64 10.49
C ALA A 173 -8.66 14.14 9.11
N ARG A 174 -8.70 15.46 8.91
CA ARG A 174 -9.04 16.07 7.61
C ARG A 174 -7.93 15.85 6.57
N ASP A 175 -6.68 16.06 6.96
CA ASP A 175 -5.53 15.85 6.07
C ASP A 175 -5.41 14.37 5.64
N TYR A 176 -5.78 13.43 6.51
CA TYR A 176 -5.77 12.00 6.27
C TYR A 176 -6.92 11.58 5.34
N GLU A 177 -8.12 12.13 5.51
CA GLU A 177 -9.25 11.92 4.59
C GLU A 177 -8.89 12.35 3.15
N ASP A 178 -8.27 13.53 3.01
CA ASP A 178 -7.78 14.03 1.73
C ASP A 178 -6.70 13.10 1.14
N PHE A 179 -5.77 12.64 1.98
CA PHE A 179 -4.74 11.69 1.59
C PHE A 179 -5.34 10.36 1.09
N GLU A 180 -6.28 9.76 1.81
CA GLU A 180 -6.97 8.54 1.40
C GLU A 180 -7.73 8.72 0.08
N THR A 181 -8.39 9.88 -0.09
CA THR A 181 -9.08 10.22 -1.32
C THR A 181 -8.11 10.27 -2.50
N VAL A 182 -6.93 10.86 -2.33
CA VAL A 182 -5.89 10.90 -3.37
C VAL A 182 -5.33 9.51 -3.67
N GLN A 183 -5.13 8.66 -2.66
CA GLN A 183 -4.66 7.28 -2.91
C GLN A 183 -5.70 6.48 -3.71
N LYS A 184 -7.00 6.63 -3.39
CA LYS A 184 -8.09 6.01 -4.15
C LYS A 184 -8.15 6.54 -5.59
N LEU A 185 -8.00 7.85 -5.78
CA LEU A 185 -7.94 8.49 -7.11
C LEU A 185 -6.77 7.95 -7.94
N LYS A 186 -5.56 7.86 -7.36
CA LYS A 186 -4.38 7.28 -8.04
C LYS A 186 -4.61 5.83 -8.45
N LEU A 187 -5.21 5.04 -7.56
CA LEU A 187 -5.51 3.64 -7.84
C LEU A 187 -6.49 3.49 -9.01
N TRP A 188 -7.58 4.26 -8.97
CA TRP A 188 -8.57 4.30 -10.03
C TRP A 188 -7.95 4.75 -11.36
N LEU A 189 -7.17 5.82 -11.37
CA LEU A 189 -6.44 6.31 -12.55
C LEU A 189 -5.54 5.24 -13.15
N ARG A 190 -4.77 4.53 -12.33
CA ARG A 190 -3.87 3.47 -12.80
C ARG A 190 -4.64 2.35 -13.48
N ASN A 191 -5.78 1.96 -12.91
CA ASN A 191 -6.62 0.90 -13.43
C ASN A 191 -7.35 1.33 -14.71
N SER A 192 -7.87 2.56 -14.76
CA SER A 192 -8.58 3.12 -15.93
C SER A 192 -7.66 3.42 -17.12
N LEU A 193 -6.42 3.85 -16.86
CA LEU A 193 -5.45 4.19 -17.90
C LEU A 193 -4.53 3.03 -18.29
N HIS A 194 -4.67 1.88 -17.62
CA HIS A 194 -3.79 0.71 -17.78
C HIS A 194 -2.29 1.05 -17.68
N THR A 195 -1.96 1.98 -16.78
CA THR A 195 -0.58 2.45 -16.58
C THR A 195 0.18 1.55 -15.60
N ASN A 196 1.51 1.60 -15.68
CA ASN A 196 2.33 1.08 -14.60
C ASN A 196 2.22 1.99 -13.35
N PRO A 197 2.73 1.58 -12.17
CA PRO A 197 2.69 2.41 -10.96
C PRO A 197 3.32 3.81 -11.11
N ASP A 198 4.24 3.98 -12.07
CA ASP A 198 4.88 5.27 -12.39
C ASP A 198 4.08 6.14 -13.38
N GLY A 199 2.90 5.70 -13.82
CA GLY A 199 2.07 6.44 -14.78
C GLY A 199 2.59 6.45 -16.22
N ARG A 200 3.55 5.59 -16.56
CA ARG A 200 4.13 5.51 -17.92
C ARG A 200 3.26 4.66 -18.84
N VAL A 201 3.19 5.09 -20.10
CA VAL A 201 2.56 4.34 -21.20
C VAL A 201 3.54 4.22 -22.38
N PRO A 202 3.42 3.16 -23.20
CA PRO A 202 4.14 3.08 -24.48
C PRO A 202 3.82 4.26 -25.42
N ASN A 203 4.79 4.68 -26.23
CA ASN A 203 4.66 5.84 -27.11
C ASN A 203 3.56 5.67 -28.17
N ASP A 204 3.35 4.46 -28.66
CA ASP A 204 2.35 4.11 -29.66
C ASP A 204 0.90 4.28 -29.16
N VAL A 205 0.69 4.23 -27.84
CA VAL A 205 -0.63 4.44 -27.21
C VAL A 205 -0.79 5.82 -26.57
N TRP A 206 0.21 6.70 -26.66
CA TRP A 206 0.22 8.02 -25.98
C TRP A 206 -1.01 8.88 -26.28
N THR A 207 -1.45 8.94 -27.54
CA THR A 207 -2.63 9.73 -27.92
C THR A 207 -3.90 9.21 -27.24
N ALA A 208 -4.11 7.89 -27.26
CA ALA A 208 -5.26 7.26 -26.61
C ALA A 208 -5.20 7.46 -25.08
N ALA A 209 -4.02 7.35 -24.47
CA ALA A 209 -3.84 7.58 -23.04
C ALA A 209 -4.17 9.02 -22.62
N LYS A 210 -3.80 10.02 -23.44
CA LYS A 210 -4.19 11.42 -23.18
C LYS A 210 -5.69 11.64 -23.24
N ASP A 211 -6.37 11.04 -24.22
CA ASP A 211 -7.82 11.19 -24.36
C ASP A 211 -8.55 10.49 -23.20
N ALA A 212 -8.11 9.29 -22.81
CA ALA A 212 -8.61 8.58 -21.63
C ALA A 212 -8.34 9.38 -20.33
N HIS A 213 -7.18 10.02 -20.20
CA HIS A 213 -6.86 10.87 -19.05
C HIS A 213 -7.81 12.08 -18.95
N ARG A 214 -8.14 12.74 -20.08
CA ARG A 214 -9.13 13.83 -20.07
C ARG A 214 -10.51 13.33 -19.66
N ALA A 215 -10.97 12.21 -20.23
CA ALA A 215 -12.23 11.61 -19.86
C ALA A 215 -12.28 11.26 -18.36
N ALA A 216 -11.17 10.74 -17.82
CA ALA A 216 -11.05 10.45 -16.39
C ALA A 216 -11.11 11.70 -15.51
N CYS A 217 -10.50 12.81 -15.95
CA CYS A 217 -10.61 14.10 -15.27
C CYS A 217 -12.06 14.59 -15.26
N ASP A 218 -12.75 14.53 -16.39
CA ASP A 218 -14.15 14.95 -16.51
C ASP A 218 -15.06 14.08 -15.61
N GLU A 219 -14.84 12.77 -15.57
CA GLU A 219 -15.56 11.83 -14.69
C GLU A 219 -15.32 12.12 -13.21
N TRP A 220 -14.09 12.43 -12.81
CA TRP A 220 -13.74 12.82 -11.45
C TRP A 220 -14.46 14.11 -11.01
N ILE A 221 -14.43 15.14 -11.86
CA ILE A 221 -15.14 16.40 -11.58
C ILE A 221 -16.65 16.20 -11.57
N GLN A 222 -17.20 15.37 -12.46
CA GLN A 222 -18.62 15.05 -12.47
C GLN A 222 -19.05 14.33 -11.18
N THR A 223 -18.27 13.35 -10.73
CA THR A 223 -18.49 12.67 -9.44
C THR A 223 -18.50 13.66 -8.27
N ALA A 224 -17.61 14.65 -8.29
CA ALA A 224 -17.57 15.71 -7.28
C ALA A 224 -18.80 16.61 -7.33
N ARG A 225 -19.30 16.99 -8.52
CA ARG A 225 -20.55 17.75 -8.68
C ARG A 225 -21.75 17.02 -8.09
N GLU A 226 -21.82 15.71 -8.32
CA GLU A 226 -22.90 14.88 -7.80
C GLU A 226 -22.84 14.72 -6.28
N SER A 227 -21.64 14.45 -5.74
CA SER A 227 -21.39 14.44 -4.29
C SER A 227 -21.80 15.77 -3.64
N GLU A 228 -21.37 16.90 -4.20
CA GLU A 228 -21.72 18.24 -3.70
C GLU A 228 -23.24 18.48 -3.74
N SER A 229 -23.92 18.03 -4.79
CA SER A 229 -25.39 18.14 -4.90
C SER A 229 -26.14 17.32 -3.83
N ARG A 230 -25.54 16.22 -3.36
CA ARG A 230 -26.06 15.38 -2.28
C ARG A 230 -25.65 15.88 -0.88
N GLY A 231 -24.86 16.95 -0.80
CA GLY A 231 -24.32 17.45 0.46
C GLY A 231 -23.23 16.57 1.08
N GLU A 232 -22.57 15.74 0.26
CA GLU A 232 -21.45 14.89 0.66
C GLU A 232 -20.13 15.70 0.71
N GLY A 233 -19.06 15.08 1.23
CA GLY A 233 -17.81 15.78 1.56
C GLY A 233 -16.90 16.18 0.39
N LEU A 234 -17.10 15.63 -0.81
CA LEU A 234 -16.29 15.94 -1.99
C LEU A 234 -16.97 17.05 -2.82
N THR A 235 -16.38 18.25 -2.82
CA THR A 235 -16.80 19.39 -3.63
C THR A 235 -15.97 19.52 -4.90
N VAL A 236 -16.45 20.26 -5.91
CA VAL A 236 -15.67 20.50 -7.14
C VAL A 236 -14.33 21.17 -6.84
N ALA A 237 -14.31 22.18 -5.97
CA ALA A 237 -13.07 22.87 -5.59
C ALA A 237 -12.08 21.94 -4.85
N LYS A 238 -12.59 21.00 -4.04
CA LYS A 238 -11.77 19.96 -3.40
C LYS A 238 -11.24 18.99 -4.46
N ALA A 239 -12.08 18.53 -5.38
CA ALA A 239 -11.72 17.63 -6.46
C ALA A 239 -10.63 18.20 -7.37
N ASP A 240 -10.73 19.48 -7.75
CA ASP A 240 -9.70 20.20 -8.52
C ASP A 240 -8.36 20.21 -7.78
N LYS A 241 -8.38 20.45 -6.46
CA LYS A 241 -7.17 20.50 -5.63
C LYS A 241 -6.52 19.11 -5.45
N LEU A 242 -7.32 18.05 -5.41
CA LEU A 242 -6.84 16.67 -5.21
C LEU A 242 -6.35 16.02 -6.51
N TRP A 243 -6.65 16.60 -7.67
CA TRP A 243 -6.19 16.07 -8.95
C TRP A 243 -4.65 16.09 -9.03
N PRO A 244 -4.00 14.94 -9.33
CA PRO A 244 -2.55 14.80 -9.16
C PRO A 244 -1.72 15.33 -10.33
N PHE A 245 -2.35 15.75 -11.43
CA PHE A 245 -1.68 16.26 -12.63
C PHE A 245 -1.99 17.74 -12.85
N ASP A 246 -1.04 18.50 -13.38
CA ASP A 246 -1.33 19.89 -13.73
C ASP A 246 -2.40 19.93 -14.83
N ALA A 247 -3.42 20.76 -14.61
CA ALA A 247 -4.41 21.09 -15.63
C ALA A 247 -3.78 22.07 -16.63
N SER A 248 -2.88 21.59 -17.49
CA SER A 248 -2.25 22.38 -18.55
C SER A 248 -2.25 21.65 -19.89
#